data_AF-A0A3B9II45-F1
#
_entry.id   AF-A0A3B9II45-F1
#
_cell.length_a   1.000
_cell.length_b   1.000
_cell.length_c   1.000
_cell.angle_alpha   90.00
_cell.angle_beta   90.00
_cell.angle_gamma   90.00
#
_symmetry.space_group_name_H-M   'P 1'
#
loop_
_entity.id
_entity.type
_entity.pdbx_description
1 polymer ?
#
loop_
_entity_poly.entity_id
_entity_poly.type
_entity_poly.pdbx_seq_one_letter_code
_entity_poly.pdbx_strand_id
1 'polypeptide(L)' 'EHDRADRDLKLTVPLLVLWGAHRLVGKRFDPLAIWRSYAETVEGEALDCGHFLPEEAPDEVARRMIAFFTT' A
#
# COMPACT_ATOMS: atom_id res chain seq x y z
N GLU A 1 -5.68 -5.87 22.67
CA GLU A 1 -5.61 -4.68 23.56
C GLU A 1 -4.77 -3.58 22.93
N HIS A 2 -3.62 -3.93 22.32
CA HIS A 2 -2.74 -3.03 21.56
C HIS A 2 -3.43 -2.26 20.42
N ASP A 3 -4.17 -2.91 19.51
CA ASP A 3 -4.87 -2.20 18.40
C ASP A 3 -5.85 -1.11 18.87
N ARG A 4 -6.41 -1.26 20.08
CA ARG A 4 -7.30 -0.26 20.67
C ARG A 4 -6.52 0.90 21.28
N ALA A 5 -5.37 0.62 21.88
CA ALA A 5 -4.49 1.64 22.45
C ALA A 5 -3.85 2.51 21.36
N ASP A 6 -3.51 1.90 20.22
CA ASP A 6 -2.78 2.57 19.14
C ASP A 6 -3.70 3.09 18.02
N ARG A 7 -5.02 2.98 18.19
CA ARG A 7 -6.02 3.32 17.16
C ARG A 7 -5.85 4.74 16.61
N ASP A 8 -5.49 5.68 17.48
CA ASP A 8 -5.36 7.10 17.14
C ASP A 8 -3.89 7.50 16.86
N LEU A 9 -2.96 6.53 16.91
CA LEU A 9 -1.55 6.74 16.60
C LEU A 9 -1.31 6.47 15.12
N LYS A 10 -0.76 7.45 14.41
CA LYS A 10 -0.31 7.28 13.03
C LYS A 10 1.11 6.76 12.96
N LEU A 11 1.39 5.95 11.95
CA LEU A 11 2.75 5.58 11.56
C LEU A 11 3.50 6.83 11.07
N THR A 12 4.64 7.12 11.69
CA THR A 12 5.53 8.23 11.31
C THR A 12 6.57 7.83 10.27
N VAL A 13 6.75 6.53 10.03
CA VAL A 13 7.61 6.01 8.96
C VAL A 13 6.93 6.17 7.60
N PRO A 14 7.68 6.39 6.51
CA PRO A 14 7.12 6.34 5.16
C PRO A 14 6.46 5.00 4.88
N LEU A 15 5.31 5.02 4.19
CA LEU A 15 4.55 3.83 3.82
C LEU A 15 4.32 3.79 2.30
N LEU A 16 4.75 2.71 1.66
CA LEU A 16 4.39 2.36 0.29
C LEU A 16 3.21 1.37 0.29
N VAL A 17 2.14 1.71 -0.43
CA VAL A 17 0.96 0.86 -0.58
C VAL A 17 0.81 0.44 -2.04
N LEU A 18 0.97 -0.86 -2.33
CA LEU A 18 0.72 -1.43 -3.66
C LEU A 18 -0.52 -2.30 -3.62
N TRP A 19 -1.38 -2.21 -4.64
CA TRP A 19 -2.58 -3.05 -4.76
C TRP A 19 -2.88 -3.40 -6.22
N GLY A 20 -3.61 -4.48 -6.44
CA GLY A 20 -4.02 -4.86 -7.80
C GLY A 20 -5.26 -4.11 -8.27
N ALA A 21 -5.21 -3.60 -9.50
CA ALA A 21 -6.29 -2.86 -10.13
C ALA A 21 -7.53 -3.73 -10.43
N HIS A 22 -7.35 -5.05 -10.61
CA HIS A 22 -8.41 -5.88 -11.20
C HIS A 22 -9.40 -6.46 -10.19
N ARG A 23 -9.11 -6.35 -8.88
CA ARG A 23 -9.89 -6.99 -7.80
C ARG A 23 -10.56 -5.96 -6.90
N LEU A 24 -11.21 -6.47 -5.85
CA LEU A 24 -12.05 -5.69 -4.93
C LEU A 24 -11.41 -4.36 -4.50
N VAL A 25 -10.15 -4.40 -4.06
CA VAL A 25 -9.41 -3.22 -3.59
C VAL A 25 -9.33 -2.15 -4.69
N GLY A 26 -8.75 -2.47 -5.85
CA GLY A 26 -8.62 -1.52 -6.95
C GLY A 26 -9.94 -1.08 -7.60
N LYS A 27 -11.01 -1.88 -7.48
CA LYS A 27 -12.32 -1.56 -8.09
C LYS A 27 -13.30 -0.83 -7.19
N ARG A 28 -13.16 -0.91 -5.87
CA ARG A 28 -14.19 -0.44 -4.92
C ARG A 28 -13.68 0.49 -3.84
N PHE A 29 -12.37 0.62 -3.67
CA PHE A 29 -11.77 1.42 -2.61
C PHE A 29 -10.79 2.43 -3.18
N ASP A 30 -10.49 3.45 -2.38
CA ASP A 30 -9.33 4.31 -2.53
C ASP A 30 -8.33 3.92 -1.43
N PRO A 31 -7.35 3.04 -1.73
CA PRO A 31 -6.41 2.58 -0.73
C PRO A 31 -5.57 3.72 -0.14
N LEU A 32 -5.21 4.73 -0.93
CA LEU A 32 -4.41 5.85 -0.42
C LEU A 32 -5.21 6.72 0.55
N ALA A 33 -6.48 7.00 0.27
CA ALA A 33 -7.34 7.72 1.20
C ALA A 33 -7.49 6.96 2.53
N ILE A 34 -7.66 5.64 2.48
CA ILE A 34 -7.74 4.79 3.68
C ILE A 34 -6.40 4.82 4.43
N TRP A 35 -5.28 4.57 3.78
CA TRP A 35 -3.99 4.48 4.48
C TRP A 35 -3.50 5.81 5.04
N ARG A 36 -3.90 6.96 4.47
CA ARG A 36 -3.63 8.28 5.04
C ARG A 36 -4.30 8.53 6.39
N SER A 37 -5.32 7.75 6.78
CA SER A 37 -5.84 7.81 8.15
C SER A 37 -4.91 7.13 9.17
N TYR A 38 -4.01 6.24 8.72
CA TYR A 38 -3.14 5.42 9.58
C TYR A 38 -1.66 5.80 9.54
N ALA A 39 -1.22 6.60 8.57
CA ALA A 39 0.18 7.00 8.41
C ALA A 39 0.30 8.47 7.99
N GLU A 40 1.40 9.11 8.37
CA GLU A 40 1.68 10.51 8.04
C GLU A 40 2.15 10.67 6.59
N THR A 41 3.03 9.77 6.13
CA THR A 41 3.60 9.78 4.79
C THR A 41 3.20 8.52 4.04
N VAL A 42 2.32 8.66 3.05
CA VAL A 42 1.80 7.54 2.26
C VAL A 42 1.99 7.83 0.77
N GLU A 43 2.70 6.92 0.10
CA GLU A 43 2.72 6.82 -1.36
C GLU A 43 2.28 5.43 -1.80
N GLY A 44 1.94 5.28 -3.07
CA GLY A 44 1.45 4.00 -3.57
C GLY A 44 0.72 4.13 -4.89
N GLU A 45 0.47 2.98 -5.51
CA GLU A 45 -0.23 2.90 -6.78
C GLU A 45 -0.88 1.54 -7.01
N ALA A 46 -1.82 1.53 -7.97
CA ALA A 46 -2.42 0.31 -8.47
C ALA A 46 -1.49 -0.34 -9.51
N LEU A 47 -1.25 -1.64 -9.38
CA LEU A 47 -0.57 -2.44 -10.40
C LEU A 47 -1.60 -3.10 -11.31
N ASP A 48 -1.26 -3.30 -12.58
CA ASP A 48 -2.13 -3.92 -13.59
C ASP A 48 -2.24 -5.45 -13.40
N CYS A 49 -2.71 -5.88 -12.24
CA CYS A 49 -2.84 -7.28 -11.86
C CYS A 49 -3.97 -7.55 -10.85
N GLY A 50 -4.10 -8.83 -10.48
CA GLY A 50 -5.03 -9.34 -9.48
C GLY A 50 -4.55 -9.17 -8.04
N HIS A 51 -4.80 -10.16 -7.19
CA HIS A 51 -4.53 -10.04 -5.75
C HIS A 51 -3.08 -10.39 -5.39
N PHE A 52 -2.47 -11.27 -6.18
CA PHE A 52 -1.17 -11.86 -5.89
C PHE A 52 -0.09 -11.05 -6.63
N LEU A 53 0.15 -9.82 -6.16
CA LEU A 53 1.01 -8.86 -6.84
C LEU A 53 2.41 -9.42 -7.18
N PRO A 54 3.14 -10.06 -6.24
CA PRO A 54 4.46 -10.60 -6.54
C PRO A 54 4.44 -11.73 -7.59
N GLU A 55 3.38 -12.51 -7.67
CA GLU A 55 3.23 -13.58 -8.66
C GLU A 55 2.74 -13.07 -10.02
N GLU A 56 1.85 -12.08 -10.03
CA GLU A 56 1.18 -11.58 -11.23
C GLU A 56 1.91 -10.41 -11.89
N ALA A 57 2.66 -9.61 -11.12
CA ALA A 57 3.44 -8.46 -11.59
C ALA A 57 4.81 -8.33 -10.86
N PRO A 58 5.65 -9.38 -10.86
CA PRO A 58 6.90 -9.44 -10.08
C PRO A 58 7.85 -8.26 -10.36
N ASP A 59 8.07 -7.93 -11.62
CA ASP A 59 9.03 -6.89 -12.02
C ASP A 59 8.60 -5.51 -11.53
N GLU A 60 7.30 -5.22 -11.58
CA GLU A 60 6.74 -3.94 -11.17
C GLU A 60 6.75 -3.79 -9.64
N VAL A 61 6.42 -4.85 -8.92
CA VAL A 61 6.57 -4.92 -7.45
C VAL A 61 8.04 -4.67 -7.07
N ALA A 62 8.97 -5.39 -7.68
CA ALA A 62 10.39 -5.26 -7.39
C ALA A 62 10.89 -3.84 -7.68
N ARG A 63 10.54 -3.27 -8.83
CA ARG A 63 10.90 -1.90 -9.23
C ARG A 63 10.43 -0.88 -8.19
N ARG A 64 9.17 -0.99 -7.73
CA ARG A 64 8.60 -0.05 -6.75
C ARG A 64 9.19 -0.22 -5.37
N MET A 65 9.39 -1.45 -4.92
CA MET A 65 10.06 -1.72 -3.64
C MET A 65 11.50 -1.20 -3.64
N ILE A 66 12.28 -1.46 -4.69
CA ILE A 66 13.66 -0.97 -4.80
C ILE A 66 13.68 0.56 -4.77
N ALA A 67 12.87 1.22 -5.58
CA ALA A 67 12.80 2.69 -5.61
C ALA A 67 12.46 3.27 -4.22
N PHE A 68 11.50 2.67 -3.52
CA PHE A 68 11.08 3.12 -2.19
C PHE A 68 12.17 2.94 -1.12
N PHE A 69 12.88 1.80 -1.11
CA PHE A 69 13.89 1.51 -0.08
C PHE A 69 15.29 2.09 -0.36
N THR A 70 15.52 2.63 -1.55
CA THR A 70 16.81 3.24 -1.95
C THR A 70 16.78 4.76 -1.96
N THR A 71 15.65 5.36 -1.59
CA THR A 71 15.49 6.79 -1.35
C THR A 71 15.81 7.10 0.11
#